data_AF-A0A8X6LWN2-F1
#
_entry.id   AF-A0A8X6LWN2-F1
#
_cell.length_a   1.000
_cell.length_b   1.000
_cell.length_c   1.000
_cell.angle_alpha   90.00
_cell.angle_beta   90.00
_cell.angle_gamma   90.00
#
_symmetry.space_group_name_H-M   'P 1'
#
loop_
_entity.id
_entity.type
_entity.pdbx_description
1 polymer ?
#
loop_
_entity_poly.entity_id
_entity_poly.type
_entity_poly.pdbx_seq_one_letter_code
_entity_poly.pdbx_strand_id
1 'polypeptide(L)'
;MLKNPAYKGQAAFGKTKVGVKLQHIRPQRHSCEQPKDNYSIYPVEKANWIYVKVPNIVNEDVFDIVQEQLAENRKIARTRERGAKYLLQGLIVCKCCRYAYYGSPVRNKRGEKVDHYAYYRCIGRDSYRFGGNKICDNKHIRTDALETAVWEEVKHLLKNPNRILEEYKRKLSEFKRSSWDKKKRFTRKNKKINYNEVLLDLLIVMLKNILVKKNLNHESKQ
;
A
#
# COMPACT_ATOMS: atom_id res chain seq x y z
N MET A 1 21.50 -8.14 -1.23
CA MET A 1 22.87 -8.63 -1.00
C MET A 1 23.81 -7.52 -0.55
N LEU A 2 24.01 -6.46 -1.35
CA LEU A 2 24.97 -5.36 -1.14
C LEU A 2 24.82 -4.49 0.13
N LYS A 3 23.91 -4.82 1.06
CA LYS A 3 23.70 -4.08 2.32
C LYS A 3 24.17 -4.85 3.55
N ASN A 4 24.66 -6.07 3.37
CA ASN A 4 25.05 -6.92 4.49
C ASN A 4 26.46 -6.54 4.97
N PRO A 5 26.62 -6.03 6.21
CA PRO A 5 27.93 -5.63 6.72
C PRO A 5 28.92 -6.80 6.87
N ALA A 6 28.45 -8.05 6.79
CA ALA A 6 29.32 -9.23 6.80
C ALA A 6 30.36 -9.20 5.67
N TYR A 7 30.04 -8.57 4.53
CA TYR A 7 30.99 -8.45 3.41
C TYR A 7 32.24 -7.64 3.76
N LYS A 8 32.12 -6.65 4.66
CA LYS A 8 33.25 -5.88 5.18
C LYS A 8 33.82 -6.43 6.51
N GLY A 9 33.48 -7.68 6.85
CA GLY A 9 34.02 -8.36 8.02
C GLY A 9 33.25 -8.12 9.33
N GLN A 10 32.04 -7.57 9.26
CA GLN A 10 31.21 -7.29 10.44
C GLN A 10 29.81 -7.91 10.30
N ALA A 11 29.60 -9.10 10.85
CA ALA A 11 28.27 -9.69 10.90
C ALA A 11 27.42 -8.96 11.94
N ALA A 12 26.23 -8.49 11.57
CA ALA A 12 25.32 -7.80 12.49
C ALA A 12 24.11 -8.68 12.84
N PHE A 13 23.78 -8.75 14.12
CA PHE A 13 22.57 -9.37 14.67
C PHE A 13 21.63 -8.31 15.29
N GLY A 14 20.36 -8.66 15.46
CA GLY A 14 19.36 -7.74 16.02
C GLY A 14 18.90 -6.63 15.07
N LYS A 15 19.02 -6.84 13.74
CA LYS A 15 18.67 -5.83 12.73
C LYS A 15 17.18 -5.42 12.74
N THR A 16 16.34 -6.24 13.36
CA THR A 16 14.88 -6.10 13.34
C THR A 16 14.26 -6.34 14.70
N LYS A 17 13.21 -5.59 15.01
CA LYS A 17 12.38 -5.76 16.21
C LYS A 17 10.93 -6.01 15.84
N VAL A 18 10.21 -6.69 16.72
CA VAL A 18 8.78 -6.90 16.61
C VAL A 18 8.05 -5.70 17.21
N GLY A 19 7.02 -5.20 16.53
CA GLY A 19 6.19 -4.10 17.01
C GLY A 19 4.73 -4.27 16.62
N VAL A 20 3.93 -3.22 16.86
CA VAL A 20 2.50 -3.19 16.51
C VAL A 20 2.31 -3.47 15.03
N LYS A 21 1.28 -4.23 14.68
CA LYS A 21 1.01 -4.55 13.28
C LYS A 21 0.73 -3.29 12.45
N LEU A 22 1.42 -3.14 11.32
CA LEU A 22 1.11 -2.11 10.34
C LEU A 22 -0.26 -2.39 9.72
N GLN A 23 -1.11 -1.36 9.69
CA GLN A 23 -2.37 -1.44 8.98
C GLN A 23 -2.10 -1.35 7.48
N HIS A 24 -2.48 -2.39 6.74
CA HIS A 24 -2.37 -2.34 5.29
C HIS A 24 -3.50 -1.49 4.71
N ILE A 25 -3.17 -0.64 3.74
CA ILE A 25 -4.19 0.08 2.95
C ILE A 25 -5.14 -0.91 2.30
N ARG A 26 -4.75 -2.15 2.05
CA ARG A 26 -5.65 -3.16 1.50
C ARG A 26 -5.46 -4.49 2.21
N PRO A 27 -6.54 -5.22 2.56
CA PRO A 27 -6.40 -6.59 3.03
C PRO A 27 -5.72 -7.44 1.94
N GLN A 28 -4.86 -8.35 2.39
CA GLN A 28 -4.21 -9.29 1.49
C GLN A 28 -5.27 -10.17 0.84
N ARG A 29 -5.05 -10.55 -0.42
CA ARG A 29 -5.96 -11.44 -1.13
C ARG A 29 -6.07 -12.75 -0.36
N HIS A 30 -7.31 -13.20 -0.14
CA HIS A 30 -7.62 -14.43 0.60
C HIS A 30 -7.09 -14.45 2.04
N SER A 31 -6.82 -13.29 2.64
CA SER A 31 -6.52 -13.23 4.06
C SER A 31 -7.79 -13.47 4.87
N CYS A 32 -7.65 -14.26 5.94
CA CYS A 32 -8.64 -14.32 7.00
C CYS A 32 -8.84 -12.95 7.66
N GLU A 33 -10.06 -12.70 8.15
CA GLU A 33 -10.45 -11.43 8.79
C GLU A 33 -9.60 -11.14 10.03
N GLN A 34 -9.29 -12.19 10.80
CA GLN A 34 -8.34 -12.14 11.89
C GLN A 34 -6.98 -12.63 11.41
N PRO A 35 -5.95 -11.77 11.38
CA PRO A 35 -4.63 -12.20 10.94
C PRO A 35 -3.98 -13.17 11.92
N LYS A 36 -3.33 -14.21 11.40
CA LYS A 36 -2.54 -15.18 12.19
C LYS A 36 -1.49 -14.49 13.07
N ASP A 37 -0.76 -13.54 12.49
CA ASP A 37 0.26 -12.75 13.19
C ASP A 37 -0.24 -11.33 13.43
N ASN A 38 -0.34 -10.95 14.71
CA ASN A 38 -0.73 -9.61 15.14
C ASN A 38 0.48 -8.71 15.45
N TYR A 39 1.53 -8.80 14.63
CA TYR A 39 2.70 -7.94 14.74
C TYR A 39 3.27 -7.56 13.36
N SER A 40 4.20 -6.61 13.35
CA SER A 40 5.02 -6.29 12.18
C SER A 40 6.48 -6.16 12.58
N ILE A 41 7.36 -6.38 11.60
CA ILE A 41 8.80 -6.36 11.79
C ILE A 41 9.31 -4.98 11.38
N TYR A 42 10.04 -4.34 12.27
CA TYR A 42 10.60 -3.00 12.07
C TYR A 42 12.12 -3.05 12.06
N PRO A 43 12.78 -2.25 11.19
CA PRO A 43 14.22 -2.09 11.26
C PRO A 43 14.61 -1.43 12.60
N VAL A 44 15.71 -1.89 13.18
CA VAL A 44 16.33 -1.30 14.36
C VAL A 44 17.45 -0.36 13.91
N GLU A 45 17.64 0.74 14.63
CA GLU A 45 18.76 1.66 14.39
C GLU A 45 20.10 0.93 14.49
N LYS A 46 21.05 1.28 13.60
CA LYS A 46 22.35 0.60 13.50
C LYS A 46 23.16 0.63 14.80
N ALA A 47 22.94 1.63 15.66
CA ALA A 47 23.60 1.76 16.96
C ALA A 47 23.22 0.64 17.94
N ASN A 48 22.05 0.04 17.79
CA ASN A 48 21.58 -1.07 18.63
C ASN A 48 21.85 -2.44 18.00
N TRP A 49 22.62 -2.50 16.90
CA TRP A 49 23.01 -3.76 16.29
C TRP A 49 24.18 -4.38 17.05
N ILE A 50 24.16 -5.69 17.17
CA ILE A 50 25.25 -6.44 17.79
C ILE A 50 26.19 -6.89 16.67
N TYR A 51 27.43 -6.42 16.67
CA TYR A 51 28.42 -6.75 15.66
C TYR A 51 29.35 -7.87 16.12
N VAL A 52 29.58 -8.84 15.24
CA VAL A 52 30.50 -9.97 15.41
C VAL A 52 31.52 -9.89 14.28
N LYS A 53 32.81 -9.98 14.61
CA LYS A 53 33.89 -9.99 13.61
C LYS A 53 33.83 -11.29 12.81
N VAL A 54 33.86 -11.16 11.49
CA VAL A 54 33.92 -12.28 10.54
C VAL A 54 34.97 -11.97 9.47
N PRO A 55 35.51 -12.96 8.75
CA PRO A 55 36.40 -12.70 7.62
C PRO A 55 35.72 -11.79 6.60
N ASN A 56 36.41 -10.73 6.17
CA ASN A 56 35.91 -9.83 5.14
C ASN A 56 36.11 -10.46 3.75
N ILE A 57 35.15 -10.24 2.86
CA ILE A 57 35.23 -10.65 1.46
C ILE A 57 35.67 -9.47 0.58
N VAL A 58 35.32 -8.25 1.00
CA VAL A 58 35.69 -7.01 0.34
C VAL A 58 36.26 -6.01 1.35
N ASN A 59 37.07 -5.06 0.85
CA ASN A 59 37.57 -3.96 1.66
C ASN A 59 36.45 -3.03 2.13
N GLU A 60 36.64 -2.43 3.30
CA GLU A 60 35.68 -1.51 3.90
C GLU A 60 35.42 -0.29 3.01
N ASP A 61 36.47 0.30 2.44
CA ASP A 61 36.37 1.47 1.55
C ASP A 61 35.46 1.19 0.33
N VAL A 62 35.64 0.02 -0.29
CA VAL A 62 34.84 -0.40 -1.45
C VAL A 62 33.38 -0.61 -1.04
N PHE A 63 33.14 -1.19 0.15
CA PHE A 63 31.80 -1.40 0.66
C PHE A 63 31.09 -0.07 0.94
N ASP A 64 31.80 0.90 1.49
CA ASP A 64 31.26 2.21 1.84
C ASP A 64 30.92 3.04 0.59
N ILE A 65 31.79 3.04 -0.43
CA ILE A 65 31.49 3.63 -1.75
C ILE A 65 30.20 3.04 -2.34
N VAL A 66 30.01 1.73 -2.25
CA VAL A 66 28.78 1.07 -2.72
C VAL A 66 27.57 1.51 -1.90
N GLN A 67 27.69 1.71 -0.59
CA GLN A 67 26.59 2.21 0.23
C GLN A 67 26.19 3.63 -0.17
N GLU A 68 27.16 4.50 -0.45
CA GLU A 68 26.93 5.86 -0.93
C GLU A 68 26.22 5.85 -2.28
N GLN A 69 26.72 5.07 -3.24
CA GLN A 69 26.08 4.92 -4.55
C GLN A 69 24.65 4.38 -4.43
N LEU A 70 24.40 3.43 -3.52
CA LEU A 70 23.05 2.91 -3.25
C LEU A 70 22.14 3.94 -2.59
N ALA A 71 22.69 4.87 -1.80
CA ALA A 71 21.95 5.98 -1.22
C ALA A 71 21.59 7.00 -2.30
N GLU A 72 22.53 7.35 -3.18
CA GLU A 72 22.33 8.29 -4.28
C GLU A 72 21.33 7.74 -5.31
N ASN A 73 21.51 6.48 -5.73
CA ASN A 73 20.55 5.78 -6.59
C ASN A 73 19.13 5.79 -6.01
N ARG A 74 18.99 5.71 -4.68
CA ARG A 74 17.69 5.77 -4.00
C ARG A 74 17.10 7.18 -4.02
N LYS A 75 17.91 8.22 -3.88
CA LYS A 75 17.47 9.61 -4.03
C LYS A 75 17.01 9.84 -5.48
N ILE A 76 17.86 9.53 -6.46
CA ILE A 76 17.54 9.65 -7.89
C ILE A 76 16.27 8.87 -8.24
N ALA A 77 16.11 7.63 -7.75
CA ALA A 77 14.92 6.83 -8.00
C ALA A 77 13.64 7.44 -7.40
N ARG A 78 13.74 8.17 -6.28
CA ARG A 78 12.63 8.91 -5.68
C ARG A 78 12.36 10.23 -6.40
N THR A 79 13.40 10.90 -6.90
CA THR A 79 13.30 12.16 -7.65
C THR A 79 12.78 11.94 -9.07
N ARG A 80 12.94 10.75 -9.65
CA ARG A 80 12.30 10.40 -10.93
C ARG A 80 10.82 10.74 -10.84
N GLU A 81 10.43 11.66 -11.71
CA GLU A 81 9.11 12.28 -11.91
C GLU A 81 8.03 11.29 -12.38
N ARG A 82 8.16 10.01 -12.00
CA ARG A 82 7.07 9.06 -12.08
C ARG A 82 6.13 9.38 -10.92
N GLY A 83 5.47 10.53 -10.98
CA GLY A 83 4.26 10.77 -10.21
C GLY A 83 3.29 9.60 -10.39
N ALA A 84 2.25 9.53 -9.55
CA ALA A 84 1.23 8.50 -9.71
C ALA A 84 0.55 8.68 -11.09
N LYS A 85 1.00 7.92 -12.09
CA LYS A 85 0.49 7.99 -13.48
C LYS A 85 -1.00 7.62 -13.56
N TYR A 86 -1.49 6.92 -12.55
CA TYR A 86 -2.85 6.40 -12.45
C TYR A 86 -3.34 6.58 -11.01
N LEU A 87 -4.31 7.48 -10.81
CA LEU A 87 -4.74 7.96 -9.48
C LEU A 87 -5.19 6.83 -8.56
N LEU A 88 -5.87 5.83 -9.12
CA LEU A 88 -6.51 4.74 -8.38
C LEU A 88 -5.63 3.49 -8.29
N GLN A 89 -4.44 3.50 -8.89
CA GLN A 89 -3.55 2.34 -8.82
C GLN A 89 -3.15 2.04 -7.37
N GLY A 90 -3.38 0.80 -6.95
CA GLY A 90 -3.18 0.37 -5.56
C GLY A 90 -4.43 0.50 -4.65
N LEU A 91 -5.46 1.23 -5.09
CA LEU A 91 -6.72 1.38 -4.35
C LEU A 91 -7.82 0.44 -4.87
N ILE A 92 -7.88 0.22 -6.19
CA ILE A 92 -8.95 -0.56 -6.82
C ILE A 92 -8.67 -2.07 -6.86
N VAL A 93 -9.72 -2.84 -6.60
CA VAL A 93 -9.70 -4.30 -6.45
C VAL A 93 -10.81 -4.92 -7.30
N CYS A 94 -10.52 -6.02 -7.98
CA CYS A 94 -11.54 -6.79 -8.68
C CYS A 94 -12.45 -7.53 -7.70
N LYS A 95 -13.77 -7.36 -7.82
CA LYS A 95 -14.78 -8.13 -7.06
C LYS A 95 -14.68 -9.62 -7.38
N CYS A 96 -14.50 -9.99 -8.65
CA CYS A 96 -14.49 -11.37 -9.13
C CYS A 96 -13.31 -12.19 -8.59
N CYS A 97 -12.07 -11.77 -8.90
CA CYS A 97 -10.87 -12.58 -8.57
C CYS A 97 -10.08 -12.05 -7.38
N ARG A 98 -10.48 -10.91 -6.80
CA ARG A 98 -9.80 -10.23 -5.69
C ARG A 98 -8.36 -9.79 -6.01
N TYR A 99 -7.94 -9.72 -7.27
CA TYR A 99 -6.65 -9.09 -7.63
C TYR A 99 -6.75 -7.57 -7.71
N ALA A 100 -5.62 -6.88 -7.57
CA ALA A 100 -5.55 -5.44 -7.81
C ALA A 100 -5.72 -5.12 -9.30
N TYR A 101 -6.17 -3.90 -9.56
CA TYR A 101 -6.08 -3.29 -10.86
C TYR A 101 -4.81 -2.44 -10.95
N TYR A 102 -4.25 -2.36 -12.15
CA TYR A 102 -3.12 -1.49 -12.47
C TYR A 102 -3.43 -0.68 -13.72
N GLY A 103 -2.82 0.48 -13.87
CA GLY A 103 -2.98 1.29 -15.07
C GLY A 103 -2.16 0.76 -16.24
N SER A 104 -2.81 0.64 -17.38
CA SER A 104 -2.27 0.13 -18.63
C SER A 104 -2.45 1.19 -19.71
N PRO A 105 -1.36 1.79 -20.23
CA PRO A 105 -1.46 2.69 -21.37
C PRO A 105 -1.82 1.90 -22.63
N VAL A 106 -2.57 2.52 -23.55
CA VAL A 106 -2.68 2.01 -24.91
C VAL A 106 -1.46 2.45 -25.70
N ARG A 107 -1.02 1.56 -26.60
CA ARG A 107 -0.02 1.88 -27.61
C ARG A 107 -0.67 1.81 -28.99
N ASN A 108 -0.28 2.70 -29.90
CA ASN A 108 -0.71 2.64 -31.28
C ASN A 108 0.02 1.51 -32.04
N LYS A 109 -0.32 1.32 -33.32
CA LYS A 109 0.34 0.30 -34.18
C LYS A 109 1.85 0.49 -34.32
N ARG A 110 2.36 1.71 -34.08
CA ARG A 110 3.79 2.06 -34.10
C ARG A 110 4.49 1.85 -32.75
N GLY A 111 3.76 1.39 -31.73
CA GLY A 111 4.29 1.18 -30.38
C GLY A 111 4.36 2.44 -29.52
N GLU A 112 3.96 3.60 -30.04
CA GLU A 112 3.95 4.87 -29.33
C GLU A 112 2.78 4.91 -28.34
N LYS A 113 2.99 5.55 -27.18
CA LYS A 113 1.93 5.69 -26.18
C LYS A 113 0.86 6.65 -26.70
N VAL A 114 -0.39 6.26 -26.53
CA VAL A 114 -1.52 7.14 -26.80
C VAL A 114 -2.01 7.68 -25.46
N ASP A 115 -1.62 8.91 -25.13
CA ASP A 115 -1.74 9.43 -23.77
C ASP A 115 -3.20 9.60 -23.30
N HIS A 116 -4.15 9.74 -24.22
CA HIS A 116 -5.58 9.93 -23.92
C HIS A 116 -6.39 8.63 -23.84
N TYR A 117 -5.77 7.46 -24.10
CA TYR A 117 -6.43 6.16 -23.95
C TYR A 117 -5.63 5.29 -22.98
N ALA A 118 -6.02 5.30 -21.72
CA ALA A 118 -5.51 4.36 -20.73
C ALA A 118 -6.64 3.63 -20.02
N TYR A 119 -6.32 2.45 -19.52
CA TYR A 119 -7.28 1.58 -18.85
C TYR A 119 -6.73 1.09 -17.52
N TYR A 120 -7.62 0.93 -16.56
CA TYR A 120 -7.40 0.05 -15.44
C TYR A 120 -7.64 -1.39 -15.88
N ARG A 121 -6.61 -2.24 -15.77
CA ARG A 121 -6.66 -3.68 -16.06
C ARG A 121 -6.52 -4.50 -14.78
N CYS A 122 -7.34 -5.55 -14.66
CA CYS A 122 -7.22 -6.52 -13.57
C CYS A 122 -6.02 -7.43 -13.80
N ILE A 123 -5.16 -7.58 -12.78
CA ILE A 123 -4.00 -8.50 -12.86
C ILE A 123 -4.45 -9.92 -13.20
N GLY A 124 -5.59 -10.38 -12.66
CA GLY A 124 -6.11 -11.74 -12.89
C GLY A 124 -6.40 -12.10 -14.35
N ARG A 125 -6.45 -11.12 -15.25
CA ARG A 125 -6.65 -11.31 -16.69
C ARG A 125 -5.35 -11.56 -17.46
N ASP A 126 -4.20 -11.22 -16.88
CA ASP A 126 -2.88 -11.41 -17.49
C ASP A 126 -2.50 -12.90 -17.47
N SER A 127 -2.88 -13.64 -18.50
CA SER A 127 -2.65 -15.09 -18.61
C SER A 127 -1.18 -15.50 -18.44
N TYR A 128 -0.24 -14.69 -18.95
CA TYR A 128 1.20 -14.93 -18.80
C TYR A 128 1.66 -14.98 -17.33
N ARG A 129 0.91 -14.37 -16.39
CA ARG A 129 1.22 -14.41 -14.96
C ARG A 129 0.72 -15.69 -14.27
N PHE A 130 -0.09 -16.48 -14.94
CA PHE A 130 -0.80 -17.64 -14.37
C PHE A 130 -0.67 -18.88 -15.27
N GLY A 131 0.54 -19.14 -15.76
CA GLY A 131 0.83 -20.34 -16.55
C GLY A 131 0.08 -20.41 -17.88
N GLY A 132 -0.21 -19.26 -18.51
CA GLY A 132 -0.89 -19.19 -19.81
C GLY A 132 -2.42 -19.14 -19.73
N ASN A 133 -3.02 -19.29 -18.55
CA ASN A 133 -4.47 -19.24 -18.37
C ASN A 133 -4.90 -18.02 -17.56
N LYS A 134 -5.80 -17.20 -18.10
CA LYS A 134 -6.42 -16.13 -17.31
C LYS A 134 -7.28 -16.74 -16.20
N ILE A 135 -7.27 -16.12 -15.02
CA ILE A 135 -8.10 -16.53 -13.87
C ILE A 135 -9.25 -15.54 -13.61
N CYS A 136 -9.42 -14.55 -14.49
CA CYS A 136 -10.43 -13.52 -14.38
C CYS A 136 -10.82 -12.99 -15.76
N ASP A 137 -12.13 -12.87 -15.97
CA ASP A 137 -12.73 -12.30 -17.17
C ASP A 137 -13.27 -10.88 -16.99
N ASN A 138 -12.92 -10.21 -15.90
CA ASN A 138 -13.41 -8.85 -15.68
C ASN A 138 -12.91 -7.88 -16.75
N LYS A 139 -13.78 -6.96 -17.19
CA LYS A 139 -13.48 -6.02 -18.28
C LYS A 139 -12.44 -4.96 -17.83
N HIS A 140 -11.70 -4.45 -18.81
CA HIS A 140 -10.89 -3.26 -18.61
C HIS A 140 -11.79 -2.04 -18.45
N ILE A 141 -11.41 -1.12 -17.58
CA ILE A 141 -12.19 0.08 -17.29
C ILE A 141 -11.37 1.27 -17.78
N ARG A 142 -11.96 2.18 -18.56
CA ARG A 142 -11.24 3.38 -18.99
C ARG A 142 -10.86 4.24 -17.79
N THR A 143 -9.65 4.77 -17.79
CA THR A 143 -9.09 5.54 -16.68
C THR A 143 -9.90 6.82 -16.42
N ASP A 144 -10.21 7.58 -17.47
CA ASP A 144 -10.99 8.82 -17.41
C ASP A 144 -12.40 8.63 -16.81
N ALA A 145 -13.11 7.60 -17.26
CA ALA A 145 -14.45 7.29 -16.77
C ALA A 145 -14.43 6.90 -15.28
N LEU A 146 -13.48 6.05 -14.87
CA LEU A 146 -13.40 5.59 -13.49
C LEU A 146 -12.93 6.71 -12.55
N GLU A 147 -11.91 7.46 -12.93
CA GLU A 147 -11.37 8.53 -12.10
C GLU A 147 -12.36 9.67 -11.93
N THR A 148 -13.04 10.09 -13.01
CA THR A 148 -14.11 11.09 -12.93
C THR A 148 -15.22 10.62 -12.00
N ALA A 149 -15.70 9.39 -12.16
CA ALA A 149 -16.76 8.84 -11.31
C ALA A 149 -16.38 8.74 -9.82
N VAL A 150 -15.11 8.44 -9.53
CA VAL A 150 -14.59 8.44 -8.15
C VAL A 150 -14.45 9.87 -7.64
N TRP A 151 -13.96 10.80 -8.45
CA TRP A 151 -13.76 12.19 -8.06
C TRP A 151 -15.08 12.91 -7.76
N GLU A 152 -16.12 12.69 -8.57
CA GLU A 152 -17.46 13.21 -8.28
C GLU A 152 -18.00 12.70 -6.95
N GLU A 153 -17.78 11.43 -6.66
CA GLU A 153 -18.22 10.85 -5.38
C GLU A 153 -17.44 11.46 -4.20
N VAL A 154 -16.13 11.66 -4.35
CA VAL A 154 -15.31 12.34 -3.34
C VAL A 154 -15.83 13.75 -3.10
N LYS A 155 -16.11 14.52 -4.16
CA LYS A 155 -16.69 15.87 -4.04
C LYS A 155 -18.05 15.84 -3.34
N HIS A 156 -18.92 14.91 -3.71
CA HIS A 156 -20.24 14.76 -3.08
C HIS A 156 -20.14 14.41 -1.59
N LEU A 157 -19.20 13.54 -1.23
CA LEU A 157 -18.93 13.18 0.16
C LEU A 157 -18.40 14.38 0.95
N LEU A 158 -17.45 15.13 0.39
CA LEU A 158 -16.89 16.33 1.03
C LEU A 158 -17.93 17.45 1.23
N LYS A 159 -18.96 17.52 0.38
CA LYS A 159 -20.09 18.45 0.55
C LYS A 159 -20.99 18.08 1.75
N ASN A 160 -20.88 16.87 2.30
CA ASN A 160 -21.68 16.39 3.42
C ASN A 160 -20.80 16.04 4.63
N PRO A 161 -20.18 17.03 5.30
CA PRO A 161 -19.21 16.80 6.37
C PRO A 161 -19.77 16.02 7.56
N ASN A 162 -21.08 16.10 7.82
CA ASN A 162 -21.74 15.36 8.89
C ASN A 162 -21.66 13.84 8.69
N ARG A 163 -21.84 13.34 7.46
CA ARG A 163 -21.69 11.91 7.13
C ARG A 163 -20.27 11.40 7.38
N ILE A 164 -19.29 12.25 7.09
CA ILE A 164 -17.87 11.95 7.33
C ILE A 164 -17.61 11.83 8.84
N LEU A 165 -18.13 12.78 9.62
CA LEU A 165 -18.00 12.80 11.08
C LEU A 165 -18.70 11.61 11.75
N GLU A 166 -19.86 11.18 11.25
CA GLU A 166 -20.57 10.01 11.77
C GLU A 166 -19.80 8.70 11.52
N GLU A 167 -19.32 8.47 10.29
CA GLU A 167 -18.49 7.31 9.98
C GLU A 167 -17.16 7.33 10.76
N TYR A 168 -16.57 8.51 10.95
CA TYR A 168 -15.40 8.69 11.81
C TYR A 168 -15.70 8.28 13.25
N LYS A 169 -16.78 8.80 13.84
CA LYS A 169 -17.20 8.49 15.21
C LYS A 169 -17.49 7.00 15.38
N ARG A 170 -18.18 6.37 14.41
CA ARG A 170 -18.45 4.94 14.40
C ARG A 170 -17.16 4.13 14.43
N LYS A 171 -16.20 4.42 13.54
CA LYS A 171 -14.91 3.72 13.50
C LYS A 171 -14.03 3.99 14.70
N LEU A 172 -14.04 5.21 15.22
CA LEU A 172 -13.35 5.54 16.47
C LEU A 172 -13.95 4.74 17.64
N SER A 173 -15.27 4.53 17.65
CA SER A 173 -15.92 3.69 18.66
C SER A 173 -15.57 2.21 18.52
N GLU A 174 -15.47 1.68 17.30
CA GLU A 174 -15.01 0.31 17.02
C GLU A 174 -13.55 0.12 17.40
N PHE A 175 -12.69 1.10 17.11
CA PHE A 175 -11.29 1.10 17.51
C PHE A 175 -11.14 1.18 19.03
N LYS A 176 -11.92 2.04 19.71
CA LYS A 176 -11.95 2.11 21.18
C LYS A 176 -12.46 0.81 21.81
N ARG A 177 -13.46 0.15 21.22
CA ARG A 177 -13.95 -1.17 21.65
C ARG A 177 -12.88 -2.25 21.48
N SER A 178 -12.20 -2.33 20.33
CA SER A 178 -11.05 -3.22 20.11
C SER A 178 -9.86 -2.93 21.05
N SER A 179 -9.70 -1.67 21.48
CA SER A 179 -8.69 -1.26 22.47
C SER A 179 -9.08 -1.62 23.91
N TRP A 180 -10.37 -1.74 24.23
CA TRP A 180 -10.86 -2.09 25.57
C TRP A 180 -10.64 -3.57 25.90
N ASP A 181 -10.77 -4.47 24.91
CA ASP A 181 -10.39 -5.90 25.06
C ASP A 181 -8.89 -6.11 25.31
N LYS A 182 -8.03 -5.14 24.96
CA LYS A 182 -6.58 -5.19 25.20
C LYS A 182 -6.13 -4.47 26.47
N LYS A 183 -7.03 -3.80 27.20
CA LYS A 183 -6.73 -2.99 28.39
C LYS A 183 -6.44 -3.80 29.67
N LYS A 184 -6.17 -5.10 29.58
CA LYS A 184 -5.50 -5.86 30.66
C LYS A 184 -3.97 -5.83 30.60
N ARG A 185 -3.33 -5.27 29.57
CA ARG A 185 -1.87 -5.07 29.55
C ARG A 185 -1.51 -3.75 28.87
N PHE A 186 -0.62 -2.98 29.51
CA PHE A 186 0.01 -1.75 29.01
C PHE A 186 -0.75 -0.42 29.17
N THR A 187 -0.76 0.07 30.41
CA THR A 187 -0.76 1.51 30.70
C THR A 187 0.63 2.10 30.43
N ARG A 188 0.73 3.09 29.52
CA ARG A 188 1.40 4.41 29.72
C ARG A 188 1.82 5.07 28.40
N LYS A 189 1.57 6.39 28.38
CA LYS A 189 2.20 7.49 27.62
C LYS A 189 1.72 7.79 26.18
N ASN A 190 1.02 8.94 26.12
CA ASN A 190 1.26 10.12 25.26
C ASN A 190 1.13 9.99 23.72
N LYS A 191 0.78 11.03 22.97
CA LYS A 191 0.08 12.32 23.12
C LYS A 191 -0.01 12.87 21.69
N LYS A 192 -1.08 13.60 21.38
CA LYS A 192 -1.29 14.45 20.18
C LYS A 192 -1.30 13.71 18.83
N ILE A 193 -2.51 13.43 18.35
CA ILE A 193 -2.77 13.03 16.96
C ILE A 193 -3.04 14.32 16.17
N ASN A 194 -2.26 14.54 15.13
CA ASN A 194 -2.37 15.70 14.24
C ASN A 194 -3.60 15.53 13.32
N TYR A 195 -4.49 16.51 13.28
CA TYR A 195 -5.77 16.43 12.55
C TYR A 195 -5.60 16.18 11.04
N ASN A 196 -4.44 16.54 10.46
CA ASN A 196 -4.15 16.36 9.04
C ASN A 196 -3.86 14.91 8.64
N GLU A 197 -3.29 14.09 9.53
CA GLU A 197 -3.04 12.66 9.25
C GLU A 197 -4.33 11.83 9.32
N VAL A 198 -5.22 12.21 10.25
CA VAL A 198 -6.53 11.57 10.45
C VAL A 198 -7.44 11.79 9.23
N LEU A 199 -7.36 12.97 8.60
CA LEU A 199 -8.12 13.32 7.41
C LEU A 199 -7.73 12.45 6.20
N LEU A 200 -6.45 12.12 6.05
CA LEU A 200 -5.96 11.21 5.00
C LEU A 200 -6.41 9.77 5.24
N ASP A 201 -6.31 9.27 6.48
CA ASP A 201 -6.79 7.93 6.84
C ASP A 201 -8.31 7.82 6.64
N LEU A 202 -9.06 8.87 6.95
CA LEU A 202 -10.50 8.97 6.69
C LEU A 202 -10.82 8.94 5.19
N LEU A 203 -10.13 9.72 4.38
CA LEU A 203 -10.33 9.75 2.92
C LEU A 203 -10.02 8.39 2.28
N ILE A 204 -8.93 7.75 2.68
CA ILE A 204 -8.52 6.42 2.20
C ILE A 204 -9.55 5.35 2.60
N VAL A 205 -10.06 5.42 3.83
CA VAL A 205 -11.05 4.48 4.35
C VAL A 205 -12.45 4.71 3.77
N MET A 206 -12.80 5.95 3.43
CA MET A 206 -14.08 6.28 2.79
C MET A 206 -14.09 5.91 1.30
N LEU A 207 -12.98 6.09 0.58
CA LEU A 207 -12.81 5.61 -0.79
C LEU A 207 -13.01 4.08 -0.89
N LYS A 208 -12.57 3.31 0.11
CA LYS A 208 -12.86 1.87 0.20
C LYS A 208 -14.35 1.57 0.30
N ASN A 209 -15.11 2.34 1.07
CA ASN A 209 -16.55 2.12 1.27
C ASN A 209 -17.39 2.54 0.05
N ILE A 210 -16.99 3.61 -0.65
CA ILE A 210 -17.63 4.07 -1.89
C ILE A 210 -17.55 2.99 -2.99
N LEU A 211 -16.37 2.37 -3.18
CA LEU A 211 -16.17 1.32 -4.18
C LEU A 211 -16.92 0.02 -3.84
N VAL A 212 -17.22 -0.21 -2.56
CA VAL A 212 -18.04 -1.34 -2.10
C VAL A 212 -19.54 -1.08 -2.31
N LYS A 213 -20.04 0.14 -2.05
CA LYS A 213 -21.48 0.46 -2.12
C LYS A 213 -22.04 0.59 -3.54
N LYS A 214 -21.27 1.05 -4.54
CA LYS A 214 -21.75 1.08 -5.95
C LYS A 214 -22.04 -0.31 -6.54
N ASN A 215 -21.61 -1.40 -5.88
CA ASN A 215 -21.94 -2.78 -6.26
C ASN A 215 -23.30 -3.29 -5.75
N LEU A 216 -24.07 -2.51 -4.97
CA LEU A 216 -25.43 -2.87 -4.56
C LEU A 216 -26.52 -2.28 -5.47
N ASN A 217 -26.21 -1.20 -6.21
CA ASN A 217 -27.21 -0.48 -7.00
C ASN A 217 -27.21 -0.84 -8.50
N HIS A 218 -26.35 -1.77 -8.93
CA HIS A 218 -26.33 -2.25 -10.33
C HIS A 218 -27.00 -3.61 -10.52
N GLU A 219 -27.46 -4.25 -9.44
CA GLU A 219 -28.21 -5.53 -9.45
C GLU A 219 -29.74 -5.33 -9.40
N SER A 220 -30.25 -4.08 -9.46
CA SER A 220 -31.69 -3.75 -9.40
C SER A 220 -32.25 -3.05 -10.65
N LYS A 221 -31.64 -3.29 -11.81
CA LYS A 221 -32.23 -2.99 -13.13
C LYS A 221 -31.89 -4.12 -14.11
N GLN A 222 -32.51 -5.27 -13.88
CA GLN A 222 -32.91 -6.22 -14.92
C GLN A 222 -34.42 -6.38 -14.80
#